data_AF-A0A661I497-F1
#
_entry.id   AF-A0A661I497-F1
#
_cell.length_a   1.000
_cell.length_b   1.000
_cell.length_c   1.000
_cell.angle_alpha   90.00
_cell.angle_beta   90.00
_cell.angle_gamma   90.00
#
_symmetry.space_group_name_H-M   'P 1'
#
loop_
_entity.id
_entity.type
_entity.pdbx_description
1 polymer ?
#
loop_
_entity_poly.entity_id
_entity_poly.type
_entity_poly.pdbx_seq_one_letter_code
_entity_poly.pdbx_strand_id
1 'polypeptide(L)'
;MHIKPQLNGIIMKKSLLSLLILFLSVSLLQAQETSKAQVKKLVTNWLSIDAQPLNASMSSKITDITTYTNDLNETMYHIVSLTPDGFVVIAGDDMVEPIVAFVANGSYEDSLDNPMGALIKDDIPARVNYQRDLEEQRVATNSSYRSNTHSNKARVKWNYLENPNQTTIAKESSISNVYVAPLLQTKWNQKAESGRRACYNLYTPNNWPSGCVATAFAQVLRYFEYPKTPVGTKSYDYRIKEDDEYVVYSKNLMGGDGEGGVYEWSAMSYGPRIDDEESRKAIGRLMSDTGIVVYMRYSSSTSGAATYLIADALKDTFNYENTVYSFDIEKMTDKLNPNLDAGLPIILGIRGSKGGHAVITDGYGYNAETLYYHVNMGWGGSSNAWYNLPTVDDGRYNFTTITQIIYNIYPQGSGEIISGRVSDENGTAISGATVTASNGFSTTTNEKGIYALTRLPSNRKYTIEVTKSGYFFPSKNVKIGTSAYIRDGESVGNRWGIDFCYISDDKYEKNNLFRTAYNLTNSKNNWISGIQLDADWYKFYVEADAKSIKIDLRYIYENGAIKLKLSDSDKNVLIEDSSSDDNAYIEYELPHSFAGDYFYIKVSSKNSIGNSYRLLWNNDVKTMKKSFSINLISYLLN
;
A
#
# COMPACT_ATOMS: atom_id res chain seq x y z
N MET A 1 -50.92 -33.72 66.89
CA MET A 1 -49.73 -34.28 66.20
C MET A 1 -50.10 -34.43 64.73
N HIS A 2 -49.32 -33.84 63.83
CA HIS A 2 -49.44 -33.82 62.36
C HIS A 2 -50.62 -33.09 61.66
N ILE A 3 -50.24 -32.30 60.62
CA ILE A 3 -50.77 -32.17 59.23
C ILE A 3 -50.76 -30.68 58.76
N LYS A 4 -49.83 -30.37 57.81
CA LYS A 4 -49.85 -29.54 56.54
C LYS A 4 -50.88 -28.36 56.34
N PRO A 5 -50.74 -27.48 55.31
CA PRO A 5 -49.63 -26.62 54.80
C PRO A 5 -50.12 -25.24 54.22
N GLN A 6 -49.27 -24.55 53.43
CA GLN A 6 -49.46 -23.43 52.45
C GLN A 6 -48.93 -22.04 52.86
N LEU A 7 -47.85 -21.51 52.24
CA LEU A 7 -47.67 -20.91 50.88
C LEU A 7 -48.45 -19.57 50.78
N ASN A 8 -47.89 -18.41 50.41
CA ASN A 8 -46.97 -18.07 49.32
C ASN A 8 -46.34 -16.69 49.57
N GLY A 9 -45.06 -16.54 49.26
CA GLY A 9 -44.44 -15.22 49.13
C GLY A 9 -42.95 -15.31 48.88
N ILE A 10 -42.51 -14.71 47.77
CA ILE A 10 -41.11 -14.33 47.49
C ILE A 10 -40.23 -15.46 46.91
N ILE A 11 -40.59 -16.01 45.75
CA ILE A 11 -39.61 -16.55 44.80
C ILE A 11 -40.01 -16.12 43.38
N MET A 12 -39.81 -14.86 43.03
CA MET A 12 -39.91 -14.43 41.62
C MET A 12 -39.18 -13.11 41.29
N LYS A 13 -38.09 -12.77 42.00
CA LYS A 13 -37.29 -11.57 41.68
C LYS A 13 -35.79 -11.79 41.47
N LYS A 14 -35.26 -13.01 41.69
CA LYS A 14 -33.83 -13.30 41.46
C LYS A 14 -33.52 -14.06 40.16
N SER A 15 -34.53 -14.60 39.46
CA SER A 15 -34.32 -15.28 38.17
C SER A 15 -34.50 -14.36 36.95
N LEU A 16 -35.20 -13.22 37.10
CA LEU A 16 -35.34 -12.24 36.01
C LEU A 16 -34.11 -11.33 35.88
N LEU A 17 -33.39 -11.05 36.99
CA LEU A 17 -32.23 -10.17 36.95
C LEU A 17 -31.00 -10.85 36.30
N SER A 18 -30.87 -12.17 36.48
CA SER A 18 -29.81 -12.97 35.84
C SER A 18 -30.05 -13.19 34.35
N LEU A 19 -31.32 -13.19 33.90
CA LEU A 19 -31.66 -13.25 32.48
C LEU A 19 -31.50 -11.88 31.80
N LEU A 20 -31.76 -10.77 32.51
CA LEU A 20 -31.55 -9.41 31.99
C LEU A 20 -30.06 -9.02 31.88
N ILE A 21 -29.20 -9.56 32.75
CA ILE A 21 -27.74 -9.32 32.71
C ILE A 21 -27.04 -10.21 31.66
N LEU A 22 -27.64 -11.34 31.28
CA LEU A 22 -27.14 -12.16 30.16
C LEU A 22 -27.50 -11.61 28.78
N PHE A 23 -28.48 -10.70 28.69
CA PHE A 23 -28.80 -9.96 27.45
C PHE A 23 -28.02 -8.64 27.30
N LEU A 24 -27.25 -8.22 28.31
CA LEU A 24 -26.45 -6.98 28.33
C LEU A 24 -24.96 -7.21 28.04
N SER A 25 -24.54 -8.44 27.72
CA SER A 25 -23.14 -8.80 27.45
C SER A 25 -22.93 -9.56 26.14
N VAL A 26 -23.94 -9.62 25.27
CA VAL A 26 -23.73 -9.85 23.85
C VAL A 26 -23.72 -8.49 23.18
N SER A 27 -22.56 -7.83 23.17
CA SER A 27 -22.26 -6.82 22.16
C SER A 27 -22.31 -7.54 20.81
N LEU A 28 -23.52 -7.62 20.26
CA LEU A 28 -23.75 -7.99 18.88
C LEU A 28 -22.81 -7.11 18.07
N LEU A 29 -21.88 -7.74 17.35
CA LEU A 29 -21.04 -7.18 16.31
C LEU A 29 -21.95 -6.65 15.20
N GLN A 30 -22.65 -5.54 15.47
CA GLN A 30 -23.46 -4.79 14.51
C GLN A 30 -22.74 -3.48 14.20
N ALA A 31 -23.03 -2.89 13.05
CA ALA A 31 -22.57 -1.57 12.66
C ALA A 31 -22.91 -0.54 13.74
N GLN A 32 -21.94 0.27 14.17
CA GLN A 32 -22.19 1.37 15.09
C GLN A 32 -21.83 2.69 14.42
N GLU A 33 -22.81 3.59 14.28
CA GLU A 33 -22.55 4.95 13.86
C GLU A 33 -21.57 5.64 14.81
N THR A 34 -20.59 6.33 14.25
CA THR A 34 -19.55 6.98 15.04
C THR A 34 -20.07 8.31 15.61
N SER A 35 -19.92 8.51 16.91
CA SER A 35 -20.41 9.73 17.59
C SER A 35 -19.38 10.86 17.56
N LYS A 36 -19.81 12.12 17.63
CA LYS A 36 -18.89 13.28 17.77
C LYS A 36 -17.92 13.15 18.95
N ALA A 37 -18.37 12.57 20.07
CA ALA A 37 -17.53 12.36 21.25
C ALA A 37 -16.42 11.33 20.99
N GLN A 38 -16.76 10.23 20.31
CA GLN A 38 -15.81 9.20 19.89
C GLN A 38 -14.80 9.78 18.90
N VAL A 39 -15.27 10.50 17.88
CA VAL A 39 -14.43 11.17 16.86
C VAL A 39 -13.47 12.17 17.50
N LYS A 40 -13.95 13.01 18.42
CA LYS A 40 -13.10 13.97 19.14
C LYS A 40 -11.96 13.26 19.88
N LYS A 41 -12.28 12.19 20.59
CA LYS A 41 -11.32 11.40 21.36
C LYS A 41 -10.30 10.75 20.43
N LEU A 42 -10.75 10.11 19.35
CA LEU A 42 -9.90 9.49 18.35
C LEU A 42 -8.90 10.48 17.74
N VAL A 43 -9.37 11.62 17.22
CA VAL A 43 -8.47 12.60 16.56
C VAL A 43 -7.50 13.24 17.56
N THR A 44 -7.95 13.53 18.78
CA THR A 44 -7.07 14.06 19.84
C THR A 44 -5.93 13.07 20.15
N ASN A 45 -6.28 11.79 20.29
CA ASN A 45 -5.30 10.75 20.58
C ASN A 45 -4.37 10.51 19.40
N TRP A 46 -4.90 10.39 18.17
CA TRP A 46 -4.11 10.25 16.95
C TRP A 46 -3.06 11.35 16.81
N LEU A 47 -3.45 12.62 16.94
CA LEU A 47 -2.51 13.76 16.89
C LEU A 47 -1.54 13.82 18.08
N SER A 48 -1.85 13.15 19.19
CA SER A 48 -0.93 13.02 20.32
C SER A 48 0.10 11.89 20.14
N ILE A 49 -0.26 10.85 19.39
CA ILE A 49 0.65 9.76 19.02
C ILE A 49 1.61 10.27 17.94
N ASP A 50 1.09 10.98 16.95
CA ASP A 50 1.86 11.55 15.85
C ASP A 50 1.35 12.95 15.50
N ALA A 51 2.10 13.95 15.93
CA ALA A 51 1.77 15.36 15.69
C ALA A 51 2.06 15.82 14.25
N GLN A 52 2.78 15.01 13.46
CA GLN A 52 3.16 15.30 12.09
C GLN A 52 2.91 14.08 11.19
N PRO A 53 1.65 13.60 11.11
CA PRO A 53 1.33 12.36 10.40
C PRO A 53 1.79 12.45 8.96
N LEU A 54 2.59 11.48 8.52
CA LEU A 54 3.24 11.47 7.20
C LEU A 54 3.97 12.79 6.84
N ASN A 55 4.64 13.39 7.82
CA ASN A 55 5.31 14.70 7.73
C ASN A 55 4.36 15.88 7.41
N ALA A 56 3.05 15.72 7.57
CA ALA A 56 2.10 16.81 7.43
C ALA A 56 2.05 17.64 8.72
N SER A 57 2.28 18.95 8.61
CA SER A 57 2.23 19.86 9.77
C SER A 57 0.82 20.20 10.22
N MET A 58 0.18 19.24 10.89
CA MET A 58 -1.19 19.35 11.38
C MET A 58 -1.28 20.26 12.61
N SER A 59 -2.34 21.05 12.65
CA SER A 59 -2.76 21.76 13.86
C SER A 59 -3.31 20.78 14.90
N SER A 60 -2.93 20.89 16.18
CA SER A 60 -3.35 19.95 17.22
C SER A 60 -4.67 20.31 17.93
N LYS A 61 -5.21 21.52 17.70
CA LYS A 61 -6.41 22.01 18.38
C LYS A 61 -7.66 21.84 17.52
N ILE A 62 -8.58 21.01 17.99
CA ILE A 62 -9.92 20.86 17.40
C ILE A 62 -10.76 22.10 17.73
N THR A 63 -11.35 22.70 16.69
CA THR A 63 -12.25 23.87 16.81
C THR A 63 -13.71 23.47 16.70
N ASP A 64 -14.04 22.64 15.70
CA ASP A 64 -15.40 22.16 15.46
C ASP A 64 -15.40 20.72 14.94
N ILE A 65 -16.51 20.02 15.15
CA ILE A 65 -16.80 18.73 14.54
C ILE A 65 -18.18 18.81 13.90
N THR A 66 -18.22 18.84 12.58
CA THR A 66 -19.45 18.82 11.80
C THR A 66 -19.74 17.39 11.33
N THR A 67 -20.98 16.93 11.50
CA THR A 67 -21.44 15.60 11.08
C THR A 67 -22.30 15.74 9.84
N TYR A 68 -22.04 14.90 8.84
CA TYR A 68 -22.79 14.85 7.59
C TYR A 68 -23.58 13.54 7.53
N THR A 69 -24.88 13.66 7.27
CA THR A 69 -25.82 12.54 7.24
C THR A 69 -26.39 12.34 5.82
N ASN A 70 -26.96 11.16 5.58
CA ASN A 70 -27.79 10.92 4.39
C ASN A 70 -29.25 11.40 4.61
N ASP A 71 -30.11 11.19 3.62
CA ASP A 71 -31.53 11.58 3.69
C ASP A 71 -32.33 10.84 4.78
N LEU A 72 -31.81 9.71 5.26
CA LEU A 72 -32.36 8.93 6.37
C LEU A 72 -31.84 9.40 7.74
N ASN A 73 -31.05 10.48 7.77
CA ASN A 73 -30.39 11.04 8.94
C ASN A 73 -29.36 10.10 9.59
N GLU A 74 -28.83 9.16 8.83
CA GLU A 74 -27.75 8.26 9.25
C GLU A 74 -26.40 8.92 9.04
N THR A 75 -25.49 8.76 10.00
CA THR A 75 -24.14 9.35 9.94
C THR A 75 -23.31 8.76 8.80
N MET A 76 -22.85 9.60 7.87
CA MET A 76 -21.97 9.19 6.76
C MET A 76 -20.51 9.52 7.04
N TYR A 77 -20.22 10.71 7.54
CA TYR A 77 -18.87 11.14 7.87
C TYR A 77 -18.86 12.35 8.79
N HIS A 78 -17.69 12.66 9.35
CA HIS A 78 -17.44 13.84 10.15
C HIS A 78 -16.26 14.62 9.59
N ILE A 79 -16.33 15.95 9.68
CA ILE A 79 -15.23 16.86 9.41
C ILE A 79 -14.80 17.46 10.73
N VAL A 80 -13.54 17.23 11.10
CA VAL A 80 -12.91 17.77 12.30
C VAL A 80 -12.04 18.96 11.89
N SER A 81 -12.53 20.16 12.12
CA SER A 81 -11.83 21.41 11.79
C SER A 81 -10.80 21.74 12.84
N LEU A 82 -9.57 22.07 12.42
CA LEU A 82 -8.44 22.35 13.30
C LEU A 82 -8.10 23.85 13.26
N THR A 83 -7.40 24.36 14.28
CA THR A 83 -6.93 25.76 14.33
C THR A 83 -5.44 25.82 14.66
N PRO A 84 -4.64 26.69 13.99
CA PRO A 84 -5.06 27.77 13.08
C PRO A 84 -5.57 27.33 11.69
N ASP A 85 -5.22 26.14 11.23
CA ASP A 85 -5.55 25.71 9.86
C ASP A 85 -5.66 24.18 9.74
N GLY A 86 -6.35 23.71 8.70
CA GLY A 86 -6.49 22.29 8.37
C GLY A 86 -7.73 21.59 8.92
N PHE A 87 -7.96 20.36 8.47
CA PHE A 87 -9.07 19.51 8.90
C PHE A 87 -8.75 18.02 8.73
N VAL A 88 -9.52 17.17 9.42
CA VAL A 88 -9.45 15.70 9.32
C VAL A 88 -10.82 15.17 8.90
N VAL A 89 -10.82 14.19 8.00
CA VAL A 89 -12.03 13.56 7.47
C VAL A 89 -12.17 12.16 8.07
N ILE A 90 -13.28 11.94 8.77
CA ILE A 90 -13.50 10.76 9.59
C ILE A 90 -14.74 10.02 9.11
N ALA A 91 -14.65 8.69 8.97
CA ALA A 91 -15.79 7.88 8.52
C ALA A 91 -16.93 7.85 9.57
N GLY A 92 -18.17 7.76 9.09
CA GLY A 92 -19.38 7.70 9.91
C GLY A 92 -19.68 6.33 10.53
N ASP A 93 -18.85 5.32 10.25
CA ASP A 93 -19.08 3.93 10.62
C ASP A 93 -17.76 3.24 10.99
N ASP A 94 -17.75 2.44 12.06
CA ASP A 94 -16.55 1.78 12.58
C ASP A 94 -16.03 0.63 11.71
N MET A 95 -16.81 0.22 10.70
CA MET A 95 -16.42 -0.76 9.68
C MET A 95 -15.60 -0.15 8.54
N VAL A 96 -15.51 1.18 8.47
CA VAL A 96 -14.71 1.92 7.50
C VAL A 96 -13.45 2.47 8.18
N GLU A 97 -12.38 2.64 7.42
CA GLU A 97 -11.12 3.24 7.90
C GLU A 97 -11.38 4.55 8.68
N PRO A 98 -10.88 4.68 9.92
CA PRO A 98 -11.23 5.80 10.79
C PRO A 98 -10.90 7.17 10.21
N ILE A 99 -9.68 7.34 9.69
CA ILE A 99 -9.21 8.58 9.08
C ILE A 99 -9.11 8.32 7.59
N VAL A 100 -9.96 8.95 6.79
CA VAL A 100 -9.95 8.76 5.32
C VAL A 100 -8.99 9.74 4.67
N ALA A 101 -8.93 10.97 5.20
CA ALA A 101 -8.02 11.99 4.72
C ALA A 101 -7.67 12.98 5.83
N PHE A 102 -6.51 13.62 5.70
CA PHE A 102 -6.13 14.74 6.54
C PHE A 102 -5.42 15.81 5.73
N VAL A 103 -5.75 17.07 6.07
CA VAL A 103 -5.38 18.27 5.34
C VAL A 103 -4.74 19.24 6.32
N ALA A 104 -3.48 19.58 6.10
CA ALA A 104 -2.74 20.46 7.01
C ALA A 104 -3.05 21.95 6.82
N ASN A 105 -3.47 22.36 5.62
CA ASN A 105 -3.73 23.76 5.28
C ASN A 105 -5.02 23.89 4.46
N GLY A 106 -5.85 24.89 4.76
CA GLY A 106 -7.16 25.11 4.19
C GLY A 106 -8.31 24.59 5.05
N SER A 107 -9.51 25.07 4.74
CA SER A 107 -10.76 24.66 5.38
C SER A 107 -11.58 23.76 4.46
N TYR A 108 -12.38 22.86 5.03
CA TYR A 108 -13.34 22.08 4.26
C TYR A 108 -14.46 22.97 3.72
N GLU A 109 -14.73 22.87 2.42
CA GLU A 109 -15.85 23.52 1.76
C GLU A 109 -16.87 22.45 1.35
N ASP A 110 -18.01 22.42 2.03
CA ASP A 110 -19.11 21.48 1.73
C ASP A 110 -19.86 21.91 0.46
N SER A 111 -19.23 21.69 -0.70
CA SER A 111 -19.82 22.02 -1.99
C SER A 111 -19.40 21.00 -3.04
N LEU A 112 -20.37 20.58 -3.85
CA LEU A 112 -20.12 19.77 -5.04
C LEU A 112 -19.36 20.55 -6.12
N ASP A 113 -19.31 21.89 -6.02
CA ASP A 113 -18.53 22.76 -6.89
C ASP A 113 -17.06 22.84 -6.47
N ASN A 114 -16.75 22.47 -5.22
CA ASN A 114 -15.39 22.34 -4.73
C ASN A 114 -14.91 20.90 -4.97
N PRO A 115 -13.84 20.66 -5.75
CA PRO A 115 -13.38 19.30 -6.04
C PRO A 115 -13.03 18.44 -4.82
N MET A 116 -12.52 19.02 -3.73
CA MET A 116 -12.28 18.27 -2.49
C MET A 116 -13.61 17.94 -1.77
N GLY A 117 -14.53 18.90 -1.74
CA GLY A 117 -15.89 18.69 -1.24
C GLY A 117 -16.62 17.58 -2.01
N ALA A 118 -16.60 17.64 -3.34
CA ALA A 118 -17.17 16.62 -4.21
C ALA A 118 -16.52 15.24 -4.00
N LEU A 119 -15.18 15.18 -3.93
CA LEU A 119 -14.44 13.95 -3.66
C LEU A 119 -14.90 13.29 -2.36
N ILE A 120 -14.99 14.06 -1.27
CA ILE A 120 -15.40 13.55 0.05
C ILE A 120 -16.88 13.14 0.06
N LYS A 121 -17.77 13.95 -0.56
CA LYS A 121 -19.21 13.68 -0.64
C LYS A 121 -19.56 12.46 -1.50
N ASP A 122 -18.76 12.15 -2.51
CA ASP A 122 -18.95 10.97 -3.35
C ASP A 122 -18.29 9.73 -2.73
N ASP A 123 -17.06 9.85 -2.21
CA ASP A 123 -16.26 8.71 -1.74
C ASP A 123 -16.79 8.12 -0.42
N ILE A 124 -16.93 8.94 0.62
CA ILE A 124 -17.10 8.41 1.98
C ILE A 124 -18.48 7.80 2.21
N PRO A 125 -19.59 8.43 1.79
CA PRO A 125 -20.90 7.79 1.84
C PRO A 125 -20.93 6.46 1.08
N ALA A 126 -20.24 6.36 -0.07
CA ALA A 126 -20.17 5.10 -0.82
C ALA A 126 -19.47 3.99 -0.04
N ARG A 127 -18.36 4.29 0.65
CA ARG A 127 -17.66 3.32 1.53
C ARG A 127 -18.52 2.86 2.70
N VAL A 128 -19.22 3.80 3.34
CA VAL A 128 -20.08 3.51 4.50
C VAL A 128 -21.27 2.66 4.09
N ASN A 129 -22.01 3.06 3.06
CA ASN A 129 -23.16 2.30 2.57
C ASN A 129 -22.76 0.89 2.16
N TYR A 130 -21.64 0.73 1.45
CA TYR A 130 -21.15 -0.58 1.07
C TYR A 130 -20.87 -1.50 2.28
N GLN A 131 -20.21 -1.00 3.32
CA GLN A 131 -19.97 -1.80 4.51
C GLN A 131 -21.27 -2.14 5.26
N ARG A 132 -22.24 -1.23 5.28
CA ARG A 132 -23.56 -1.48 5.86
C ARG A 132 -24.34 -2.53 5.08
N ASP A 133 -24.34 -2.46 3.76
CA ASP A 133 -24.98 -3.44 2.88
C ASP A 133 -24.39 -4.84 3.06
N LEU A 134 -23.05 -4.95 3.16
CA LEU A 134 -22.38 -6.23 3.45
C LEU A 134 -22.79 -6.79 4.81
N GLU A 135 -22.86 -5.94 5.83
CA GLU A 135 -23.24 -6.34 7.18
C GLU A 135 -24.72 -6.77 7.25
N GLU A 136 -25.61 -6.05 6.58
CA GLU A 136 -27.03 -6.43 6.46
C GLU A 136 -27.19 -7.79 5.77
N GLN A 137 -26.47 -8.01 4.66
CA GLN A 137 -26.46 -9.31 3.96
C GLN A 137 -25.93 -10.43 4.86
N ARG A 138 -24.88 -10.18 5.65
CA ARG A 138 -24.32 -11.14 6.60
C ARG A 138 -25.35 -11.54 7.66
N VAL A 139 -26.03 -10.56 8.26
CA VAL A 139 -27.08 -10.79 9.26
C VAL A 139 -28.27 -11.54 8.65
N ALA A 140 -28.73 -11.13 7.46
CA ALA A 140 -29.88 -11.74 6.79
C ALA A 140 -29.65 -13.20 6.37
N THR A 141 -28.42 -13.55 5.98
CA THR A 141 -28.09 -14.91 5.52
C THR A 141 -27.73 -15.89 6.64
N ASN A 142 -27.68 -15.42 7.90
CA ASN A 142 -27.17 -16.18 9.06
C ASN A 142 -25.85 -16.91 8.76
N SER A 143 -25.06 -16.34 7.85
CA SER A 143 -23.84 -16.96 7.38
C SER A 143 -22.75 -16.72 8.41
N SER A 144 -22.09 -17.78 8.85
CA SER A 144 -20.83 -17.71 9.60
C SER A 144 -19.66 -17.26 8.71
N TYR A 145 -19.96 -16.57 7.60
CA TYR A 145 -18.98 -16.08 6.66
C TYR A 145 -18.02 -15.19 7.45
N ARG A 146 -16.73 -15.57 7.41
CA ARG A 146 -15.63 -14.91 8.13
C ARG A 146 -15.86 -13.40 8.03
N SER A 147 -16.07 -12.74 9.17
CA SER A 147 -16.14 -11.28 9.28
C SER A 147 -15.19 -10.65 8.27
N ASN A 148 -15.70 -9.77 7.40
CA ASN A 148 -14.87 -9.15 6.38
C ASN A 148 -13.60 -8.63 7.04
N THR A 149 -12.44 -9.18 6.65
CA THR A 149 -11.16 -8.89 7.32
C THR A 149 -10.86 -7.40 7.33
N HIS A 150 -11.36 -6.66 6.33
CA HIS A 150 -11.28 -5.21 6.24
C HIS A 150 -12.05 -4.50 7.36
N SER A 151 -13.32 -4.82 7.58
CA SER A 151 -14.15 -4.20 8.61
C SER A 151 -13.61 -4.49 10.02
N ASN A 152 -13.08 -5.70 10.25
CA ASN A 152 -12.38 -6.01 11.51
C ASN A 152 -11.10 -5.20 11.68
N LYS A 153 -10.28 -5.07 10.62
CA LYS A 153 -9.07 -4.24 10.66
C LYS A 153 -9.44 -2.78 10.97
N ALA A 154 -10.49 -2.26 10.34
CA ALA A 154 -11.01 -0.92 10.62
C ALA A 154 -11.42 -0.78 12.09
N ARG A 155 -12.23 -1.69 12.63
CA ARG A 155 -12.65 -1.67 14.05
C ARG A 155 -11.47 -1.77 15.02
N VAL A 156 -10.47 -2.59 14.72
CA VAL A 156 -9.24 -2.68 15.51
C VAL A 156 -8.50 -1.35 15.51
N LYS A 157 -8.39 -0.67 14.35
CA LYS A 157 -7.78 0.67 14.27
C LYS A 157 -8.59 1.74 14.99
N TRP A 158 -9.92 1.73 14.87
CA TRP A 158 -10.80 2.60 15.65
C TRP A 158 -10.52 2.46 17.14
N ASN A 159 -10.50 1.23 17.65
CA ASN A 159 -10.19 0.95 19.06
C ASN A 159 -8.78 1.40 19.47
N TYR A 160 -7.78 1.16 18.61
CA TYR A 160 -6.40 1.57 18.84
C TYR A 160 -6.27 3.10 18.94
N LEU A 161 -6.80 3.84 17.95
CA LEU A 161 -6.71 5.29 17.92
C LEU A 161 -7.59 5.95 19.00
N GLU A 162 -8.70 5.32 19.38
CA GLU A 162 -9.52 5.81 20.49
C GLU A 162 -8.89 5.51 21.85
N ASN A 163 -8.16 4.39 22.01
CA ASN A 163 -7.62 3.94 23.30
C ASN A 163 -6.18 3.41 23.18
N PRO A 164 -5.20 4.26 22.79
CA PRO A 164 -3.84 3.80 22.47
C PRO A 164 -3.06 3.22 23.66
N ASN A 165 -3.44 3.57 24.90
CA ASN A 165 -2.79 3.07 26.11
C ASN A 165 -3.35 1.73 26.63
N GLN A 166 -4.42 1.20 26.03
CA GLN A 166 -5.08 -0.05 26.46
C GLN A 166 -4.87 -1.20 25.48
N THR A 167 -4.19 -0.97 24.37
CA THR A 167 -3.93 -1.96 23.32
C THR A 167 -2.54 -2.55 23.47
N THR A 168 -2.40 -3.85 23.26
CA THR A 168 -1.12 -4.60 23.32
C THR A 168 -0.24 -4.41 22.07
N ILE A 169 -0.58 -3.44 21.21
CA ILE A 169 0.19 -3.14 19.99
C ILE A 169 1.48 -2.44 20.43
N ALA A 170 2.62 -2.97 19.97
CA ALA A 170 3.93 -2.44 20.32
C ALA A 170 3.99 -0.93 20.00
N LYS A 171 4.49 -0.16 20.97
CA LYS A 171 4.63 1.29 20.88
C LYS A 171 5.78 1.61 19.92
N GLU A 172 5.51 1.65 18.61
CA GLU A 172 6.44 2.29 17.67
C GLU A 172 6.55 3.79 18.00
N SER A 173 7.71 4.39 17.75
CA SER A 173 7.97 5.81 18.02
C SER A 173 7.14 6.76 17.15
N SER A 174 6.58 6.26 16.05
CA SER A 174 5.61 6.94 15.21
C SER A 174 4.76 5.88 14.51
N ILE A 175 3.47 6.14 14.36
CA ILE A 175 2.56 5.32 13.55
C ILE A 175 2.66 5.65 12.05
N SER A 176 3.52 6.60 11.67
CA SER A 176 3.78 7.00 10.29
C SER A 176 5.02 6.34 9.72
N ASN A 177 4.90 5.84 8.50
CA ASN A 177 5.99 5.38 7.66
C ASN A 177 5.84 6.01 6.27
N VAL A 178 6.47 7.16 6.08
CA VAL A 178 6.51 7.83 4.77
C VAL A 178 7.39 6.97 3.85
N TYR A 179 6.88 6.52 2.71
CA TYR A 179 7.70 5.80 1.73
C TYR A 179 8.32 6.81 0.77
N VAL A 180 7.47 7.58 0.09
CA VAL A 180 7.86 8.68 -0.79
C VAL A 180 7.27 9.96 -0.21
N ALA A 181 8.14 10.88 0.22
CA ALA A 181 7.70 12.22 0.62
C ALA A 181 7.22 13.00 -0.62
N PRO A 182 6.34 14.01 -0.47
CA PRO A 182 5.88 14.82 -1.59
C PRO A 182 7.05 15.30 -2.48
N LEU A 183 7.07 14.84 -3.73
CA LEU A 183 8.14 15.10 -4.68
C LEU A 183 8.10 16.55 -5.18
N LEU A 184 6.91 17.12 -5.34
CA LEU A 184 6.76 18.49 -5.84
C LEU A 184 7.07 19.49 -4.73
N GLN A 185 7.91 20.45 -5.07
CA GLN A 185 8.17 21.64 -4.24
C GLN A 185 7.15 22.74 -4.53
N THR A 186 6.60 22.77 -5.75
CA THR A 186 5.66 23.79 -6.20
C THR A 186 4.36 23.76 -5.42
N LYS A 187 3.92 24.93 -4.99
CA LYS A 187 2.59 25.21 -4.46
C LYS A 187 1.90 26.18 -5.38
N TRP A 188 1.75 25.82 -6.66
CA TRP A 188 1.19 26.72 -7.65
C TRP A 188 -0.34 26.79 -7.60
N ASN A 189 -0.90 27.88 -8.13
CA ASN A 189 -2.34 28.15 -8.15
C ASN A 189 -2.80 28.45 -9.58
N GLN A 190 -4.05 28.91 -9.76
CA GLN A 190 -4.65 29.15 -11.07
C GLN A 190 -4.90 30.63 -11.39
N LYS A 191 -4.78 31.54 -10.42
CA LYS A 191 -5.11 32.96 -10.60
C LYS A 191 -3.93 33.87 -10.22
N ALA A 192 -4.21 34.93 -9.46
CA ALA A 192 -3.24 35.82 -8.86
C ALA A 192 -2.68 35.24 -7.56
N GLU A 193 -1.50 35.74 -7.16
CA GLU A 193 -0.98 35.57 -5.80
C GLU A 193 -1.66 36.52 -4.82
N SER A 194 -1.42 36.29 -3.52
CA SER A 194 -1.81 37.19 -2.42
C SER A 194 -1.57 38.66 -2.80
N GLY A 195 -2.61 39.50 -2.75
CA GLY A 195 -2.54 40.93 -3.15
C GLY A 195 -3.01 41.25 -4.58
N ARG A 196 -3.66 40.30 -5.27
CA ARG A 196 -4.42 40.48 -6.54
C ARG A 196 -3.59 40.85 -7.78
N ARG A 197 -2.26 40.66 -7.78
CA ARG A 197 -1.45 40.77 -9.00
C ARG A 197 -1.44 39.45 -9.76
N ALA A 198 -1.73 39.50 -11.06
CA ALA A 198 -1.74 38.32 -11.92
C ALA A 198 -0.37 37.61 -11.93
N CYS A 199 -0.40 36.29 -11.83
CA CYS A 199 0.77 35.41 -11.77
C CYS A 199 0.57 34.21 -12.70
N TYR A 200 -0.15 33.20 -12.25
CA TYR A 200 -0.41 31.98 -13.04
C TYR A 200 -1.30 32.27 -14.25
N ASN A 201 -2.18 33.25 -14.12
CA ASN A 201 -3.08 33.73 -15.15
C ASN A 201 -2.53 34.96 -15.92
N LEU A 202 -1.26 35.32 -15.79
CA LEU A 202 -0.75 36.59 -16.32
C LEU A 202 -0.89 36.75 -17.84
N TYR A 203 -0.83 35.65 -18.58
CA TYR A 203 -0.91 35.64 -20.05
C TYR A 203 -2.11 34.83 -20.58
N THR A 204 -3.07 34.51 -19.71
CA THR A 204 -4.35 33.92 -20.13
C THR A 204 -5.28 35.02 -20.63
N PRO A 205 -6.31 34.69 -21.43
CA PRO A 205 -7.30 35.68 -21.87
C PRO A 205 -7.94 36.39 -20.67
N ASN A 206 -7.97 37.72 -20.69
CA ASN A 206 -8.54 38.56 -19.63
C ASN A 206 -7.98 38.30 -18.21
N ASN A 207 -6.79 37.70 -18.10
CA ASN A 207 -6.26 37.17 -16.84
C ASN A 207 -7.26 36.24 -16.12
N TRP A 208 -8.04 35.47 -16.86
CA TRP A 208 -8.93 34.46 -16.30
C TRP A 208 -8.14 33.26 -15.78
N PRO A 209 -8.73 32.40 -14.93
CA PRO A 209 -7.99 31.30 -14.31
C PRO A 209 -7.28 30.43 -15.35
N SER A 210 -6.06 29.96 -15.06
CA SER A 210 -5.30 29.08 -15.96
C SER A 210 -5.99 27.73 -16.18
N GLY A 211 -6.75 27.26 -15.20
CA GLY A 211 -7.41 25.96 -15.21
C GLY A 211 -6.58 24.87 -14.55
N CYS A 212 -7.24 23.91 -13.90
CA CYS A 212 -6.57 22.86 -13.12
C CYS A 212 -5.66 21.98 -13.97
N VAL A 213 -6.08 21.66 -15.20
CA VAL A 213 -5.30 20.87 -16.16
C VAL A 213 -3.97 21.57 -16.50
N ALA A 214 -4.01 22.87 -16.80
CA ALA A 214 -2.80 23.65 -17.11
C ALA A 214 -1.88 23.78 -15.89
N THR A 215 -2.45 23.97 -14.69
CA THR A 215 -1.67 24.08 -13.45
C THR A 215 -1.04 22.75 -13.06
N ALA A 216 -1.75 21.62 -13.15
CA ALA A 216 -1.19 20.30 -12.89
C ALA A 216 -0.06 19.98 -13.89
N PHE A 217 -0.30 20.26 -15.18
CA PHE A 217 0.70 20.08 -16.23
C PHE A 217 1.95 20.93 -15.99
N ALA A 218 1.79 22.23 -15.74
CA ALA A 218 2.92 23.14 -15.53
C ALA A 218 3.77 22.76 -14.31
N GLN A 219 3.15 22.30 -13.21
CA GLN A 219 3.88 21.82 -12.05
C GLN A 219 4.72 20.56 -12.35
N VAL A 220 4.22 19.64 -13.19
CA VAL A 220 5.00 18.48 -13.65
C VAL A 220 6.18 18.91 -14.52
N LEU A 221 5.99 19.84 -15.47
CA LEU A 221 7.08 20.40 -16.27
C LEU A 221 8.14 21.07 -15.39
N ARG A 222 7.70 21.82 -14.37
CA ARG A 222 8.59 22.48 -13.40
C ARG A 222 9.35 21.49 -12.53
N TYR A 223 8.74 20.37 -12.15
CA TYR A 223 9.39 19.32 -11.36
C TYR A 223 10.58 18.72 -12.11
N PHE A 224 10.39 18.37 -13.39
CA PHE A 224 11.46 17.86 -14.23
C PHE A 224 12.40 18.95 -14.75
N GLU A 225 12.00 20.21 -14.66
CA GLU A 225 12.63 21.35 -15.32
C GLU A 225 12.90 21.07 -16.79
N TYR A 226 11.87 20.59 -17.50
CA TYR A 226 11.97 20.12 -18.87
C TYR A 226 10.79 20.65 -19.71
N PRO A 227 10.97 21.00 -21.00
CA PRO A 227 12.15 20.79 -21.86
C PRO A 227 13.35 21.70 -21.56
N LYS A 228 14.54 21.20 -21.88
CA LYS A 228 15.80 21.98 -21.84
C LYS A 228 16.11 22.68 -23.19
N THR A 229 15.28 22.45 -24.21
CA THR A 229 15.39 23.03 -25.55
C THR A 229 14.20 23.94 -25.83
N PRO A 230 14.29 24.85 -26.82
CA PRO A 230 13.15 25.66 -27.24
C PRO A 230 11.95 24.80 -27.64
N VAL A 231 10.74 25.27 -27.32
CA VAL A 231 9.47 24.67 -27.75
C VAL A 231 8.98 25.25 -29.09
N GLY A 232 9.58 26.35 -29.53
CA GLY A 232 9.17 27.08 -30.73
C GLY A 232 7.84 27.81 -30.54
N THR A 233 7.26 28.26 -31.65
CA THR A 233 6.08 29.17 -31.67
C THR A 233 4.86 28.51 -32.33
N LYS A 234 4.71 27.18 -32.20
CA LYS A 234 3.57 26.47 -32.80
C LYS A 234 2.25 27.06 -32.29
N SER A 235 1.28 27.20 -33.19
CA SER A 235 -0.04 27.76 -32.87
C SER A 235 -1.00 26.67 -32.41
N TYR A 236 -1.80 26.98 -31.39
CA TYR A 236 -2.84 26.10 -30.85
C TYR A 236 -4.14 26.87 -30.68
N ASP A 237 -5.24 26.17 -30.92
CA ASP A 237 -6.57 26.69 -30.68
C ASP A 237 -6.94 26.59 -29.19
N TYR A 238 -7.65 27.59 -28.70
CA TYR A 238 -8.26 27.60 -27.37
C TYR A 238 -9.63 28.27 -27.48
N ARG A 239 -10.41 28.24 -26.40
CA ARG A 239 -11.76 28.81 -26.40
C ARG A 239 -11.93 29.82 -25.27
N ILE A 240 -12.64 30.91 -25.55
CA ILE A 240 -13.04 31.91 -24.56
C ILE A 240 -14.55 31.87 -24.45
N LYS A 241 -15.08 31.87 -23.22
CA LYS A 241 -16.51 32.05 -22.99
C LYS A 241 -16.89 33.51 -23.24
N GLU A 242 -17.67 33.75 -24.28
CA GLU A 242 -18.24 35.06 -24.63
C GLU A 242 -19.74 34.92 -24.61
N ASP A 243 -20.40 35.73 -23.76
CA ASP A 243 -21.80 35.55 -23.42
C ASP A 243 -22.10 34.10 -22.99
N ASP A 244 -22.96 33.38 -23.72
CA ASP A 244 -23.34 31.99 -23.44
C ASP A 244 -22.64 30.95 -24.34
N GLU A 245 -21.72 31.36 -25.21
CA GLU A 245 -21.02 30.47 -26.14
C GLU A 245 -19.49 30.49 -25.97
N TYR A 246 -18.84 29.46 -26.51
CA TYR A 246 -17.38 29.39 -26.55
C TYR A 246 -16.87 29.71 -27.95
N VAL A 247 -16.16 30.82 -28.08
CA VAL A 247 -15.54 31.27 -29.33
C VAL A 247 -14.11 30.74 -29.42
N VAL A 248 -13.73 30.26 -30.60
CA VAL A 248 -12.39 29.69 -30.87
C VAL A 248 -11.42 30.81 -31.23
N TYR A 249 -10.25 30.77 -30.60
CA TYR A 249 -9.11 31.65 -30.83
C TYR A 249 -7.86 30.81 -31.04
N SER A 250 -6.83 31.37 -31.66
CA SER A 250 -5.53 30.71 -31.79
C SER A 250 -4.43 31.59 -31.19
N LYS A 251 -3.46 30.96 -30.54
CA LYS A 251 -2.29 31.63 -29.95
C LYS A 251 -1.05 30.78 -30.18
N ASN A 252 0.08 31.44 -30.44
CA ASN A 252 1.37 30.78 -30.53
C ASN A 252 1.91 30.50 -29.14
N LEU A 253 2.65 29.40 -28.99
CA LEU A 253 3.48 29.17 -27.80
C LEU A 253 4.41 30.35 -27.56
N MET A 254 4.57 30.70 -26.29
CA MET A 254 5.44 31.79 -25.83
C MET A 254 6.85 31.28 -25.53
N GLY A 255 7.02 30.04 -25.04
CA GLY A 255 8.30 29.60 -24.51
C GLY A 255 8.78 30.44 -23.33
N GLY A 256 10.04 30.30 -22.92
CA GLY A 256 10.57 31.06 -21.78
C GLY A 256 10.82 32.54 -22.08
N ASP A 257 11.18 32.87 -23.32
CA ASP A 257 11.54 34.23 -23.76
C ASP A 257 10.38 35.01 -24.39
N GLY A 258 9.22 34.37 -24.61
CA GLY A 258 8.02 34.99 -25.19
C GLY A 258 7.93 34.80 -26.70
N GLU A 259 8.99 34.29 -27.31
CA GLU A 259 9.17 34.07 -28.75
C GLU A 259 9.47 32.58 -29.06
N GLY A 260 9.11 31.67 -28.16
CA GLY A 260 9.24 30.21 -28.30
C GLY A 260 10.55 29.61 -27.78
N GLY A 261 11.38 30.40 -27.09
CA GLY A 261 12.68 29.99 -26.55
C GLY A 261 12.62 29.05 -25.34
N VAL A 262 13.80 28.73 -24.80
CA VAL A 262 13.97 27.82 -23.67
C VAL A 262 13.31 28.39 -22.41
N TYR A 263 12.64 27.55 -21.62
CA TYR A 263 12.10 27.95 -20.32
C TYR A 263 13.22 28.17 -19.30
N GLU A 264 13.21 29.35 -18.68
CA GLU A 264 14.12 29.70 -17.57
C GLU A 264 13.61 29.10 -16.25
N TRP A 265 13.84 27.80 -16.05
CA TRP A 265 13.32 27.04 -14.91
C TRP A 265 13.74 27.62 -13.55
N SER A 266 14.95 28.16 -13.44
CA SER A 266 15.46 28.80 -12.22
C SER A 266 14.72 30.09 -11.86
N ALA A 267 14.13 30.78 -12.85
CA ALA A 267 13.30 31.95 -12.61
C ALA A 267 11.92 31.55 -12.05
N MET A 268 11.48 30.31 -12.24
CA MET A 268 10.17 29.84 -11.77
C MET A 268 10.22 29.39 -10.32
N SER A 269 9.90 30.30 -9.38
CA SER A 269 9.80 29.98 -7.95
C SER A 269 8.73 28.93 -7.64
N TYR A 270 8.96 28.11 -6.63
CA TYR A 270 8.00 27.12 -6.14
C TYR A 270 6.74 27.74 -5.51
N GLY A 271 6.86 28.99 -5.03
CA GLY A 271 5.78 29.80 -4.49
C GLY A 271 6.11 31.27 -4.76
N PRO A 272 5.72 31.83 -5.93
CA PRO A 272 6.10 33.18 -6.33
C PRO A 272 5.55 34.22 -5.35
N ARG A 273 6.37 35.21 -5.00
CA ARG A 273 5.92 36.37 -4.21
C ARG A 273 5.26 37.40 -5.12
N ILE A 274 4.43 38.26 -4.54
CA ILE A 274 3.72 39.30 -5.29
C ILE A 274 4.67 40.30 -6.01
N ASP A 275 5.84 40.57 -5.42
CA ASP A 275 6.88 41.49 -5.89
C ASP A 275 7.91 40.87 -6.83
N ASP A 276 7.89 39.54 -6.99
CA ASP A 276 8.79 38.79 -7.88
C ASP A 276 8.24 38.77 -9.31
N GLU A 277 8.45 39.88 -10.04
CA GLU A 277 7.92 40.05 -11.39
C GLU A 277 8.51 39.07 -12.40
N GLU A 278 9.80 38.75 -12.28
CA GLU A 278 10.49 37.82 -13.18
C GLU A 278 9.90 36.42 -13.08
N SER A 279 9.75 35.91 -11.86
CA SER A 279 9.14 34.62 -11.59
C SER A 279 7.69 34.56 -12.05
N ARG A 280 6.91 35.61 -11.78
CA ARG A 280 5.52 35.70 -12.25
C ARG A 280 5.42 35.66 -13.77
N LYS A 281 6.32 36.33 -14.50
CA LYS A 281 6.36 36.28 -15.97
C LYS A 281 6.76 34.89 -16.47
N ALA A 282 7.80 34.30 -15.91
CA ALA A 282 8.27 32.96 -16.29
C ALA A 282 7.17 31.91 -16.08
N ILE A 283 6.54 31.90 -14.90
CA ILE A 283 5.43 31.00 -14.57
C ILE A 283 4.20 31.28 -15.44
N GLY A 284 3.86 32.55 -15.65
CA GLY A 284 2.72 32.93 -16.48
C GLY A 284 2.85 32.47 -17.93
N ARG A 285 4.07 32.48 -18.50
CA ARG A 285 4.34 31.99 -19.86
C ARG A 285 4.13 30.49 -19.94
N LEU A 286 4.71 29.75 -18.99
CA LEU A 286 4.51 28.30 -18.89
C LEU A 286 3.02 27.96 -18.74
N MET A 287 2.28 28.66 -17.87
CA MET A 287 0.84 28.45 -17.66
C MET A 287 -0.01 28.80 -18.89
N SER A 288 0.37 29.84 -19.64
CA SER A 288 -0.27 30.15 -20.92
C SER A 288 -0.06 29.02 -21.91
N ASP A 289 1.19 28.57 -22.07
CA ASP A 289 1.54 27.50 -22.98
C ASP A 289 0.80 26.23 -22.60
N THR A 290 0.95 25.71 -21.37
CA THR A 290 0.25 24.49 -20.93
C THR A 290 -1.26 24.56 -21.06
N GLY A 291 -1.87 25.75 -20.97
CA GLY A 291 -3.29 25.95 -21.21
C GLY A 291 -3.68 25.84 -22.69
N ILE A 292 -2.99 26.54 -23.59
CA ILE A 292 -3.36 26.51 -25.01
C ILE A 292 -3.09 25.14 -25.65
N VAL A 293 -2.04 24.41 -25.24
CA VAL A 293 -1.73 23.09 -25.83
C VAL A 293 -2.81 22.03 -25.53
N VAL A 294 -3.59 22.23 -24.47
CA VAL A 294 -4.70 21.34 -24.09
C VAL A 294 -6.07 21.90 -24.49
N TYR A 295 -6.10 22.84 -25.44
CA TYR A 295 -7.33 23.43 -26.00
C TYR A 295 -8.26 24.03 -24.93
N MET A 296 -7.67 24.70 -23.93
CA MET A 296 -8.36 25.21 -22.76
C MET A 296 -9.60 26.05 -23.11
N ARG A 297 -10.67 25.82 -22.36
CA ARG A 297 -11.88 26.64 -22.35
C ARG A 297 -11.79 27.62 -21.19
N TYR A 298 -11.44 28.87 -21.48
CA TYR A 298 -11.30 29.94 -20.50
C TYR A 298 -12.65 30.60 -20.19
N SER A 299 -12.95 30.82 -18.91
CA SER A 299 -14.05 31.68 -18.47
C SER A 299 -13.68 32.45 -17.21
N SER A 300 -14.41 33.51 -16.88
CA SER A 300 -14.12 34.38 -15.73
C SER A 300 -14.16 33.66 -14.38
N SER A 301 -14.95 32.60 -14.25
CA SER A 301 -15.13 31.85 -12.99
C SER A 301 -14.18 30.65 -12.89
N THR A 302 -14.14 29.82 -13.93
CA THR A 302 -13.33 28.59 -14.01
C THR A 302 -12.89 28.30 -15.44
N SER A 303 -11.74 27.68 -15.62
CA SER A 303 -11.24 27.27 -16.93
C SER A 303 -11.00 25.77 -16.94
N GLY A 304 -11.37 25.09 -18.03
CA GLY A 304 -11.36 23.63 -18.09
C GLY A 304 -10.85 23.07 -19.42
N ALA A 305 -10.20 21.92 -19.33
CA ALA A 305 -9.76 21.09 -20.45
C ALA A 305 -9.91 19.61 -20.06
N ALA A 306 -9.72 18.69 -21.01
CA ALA A 306 -9.70 17.27 -20.70
C ALA A 306 -8.30 16.84 -20.27
N THR A 307 -8.16 16.19 -19.11
CA THR A 307 -6.85 15.85 -18.52
C THR A 307 -6.00 14.95 -19.43
N TYR A 308 -6.62 14.02 -20.17
CA TYR A 308 -5.90 13.13 -21.10
C TYR A 308 -5.06 13.87 -22.15
N LEU A 309 -5.42 15.11 -22.51
CA LEU A 309 -4.68 15.93 -23.48
C LEU A 309 -3.26 16.26 -22.99
N ILE A 310 -3.01 16.21 -21.68
CA ILE A 310 -1.66 16.41 -21.13
C ILE A 310 -0.71 15.32 -21.65
N ALA A 311 -1.15 14.06 -21.74
CA ALA A 311 -0.31 12.97 -22.20
C ALA A 311 0.16 13.18 -23.65
N ASP A 312 -0.73 13.67 -24.52
CA ASP A 312 -0.36 13.98 -25.91
C ASP A 312 0.53 15.22 -25.99
N ALA A 313 0.20 16.29 -25.25
CA ALA A 313 0.99 17.52 -25.22
C ALA A 313 2.43 17.30 -24.71
N LEU A 314 2.61 16.46 -23.68
CA LEU A 314 3.92 16.08 -23.15
C LEU A 314 4.84 15.53 -24.25
N LYS A 315 4.34 14.62 -25.08
CA LYS A 315 5.11 14.01 -26.18
C LYS A 315 5.27 14.98 -27.36
N ASP A 316 4.15 15.49 -27.87
CA ASP A 316 4.09 16.15 -29.17
C ASP A 316 4.63 17.59 -29.15
N THR A 317 4.68 18.20 -27.96
CA THR A 317 5.03 19.64 -27.81
C THR A 317 6.21 19.83 -26.87
N PHE A 318 6.23 19.10 -25.75
CA PHE A 318 7.26 19.26 -24.73
C PHE A 318 8.37 18.20 -24.80
N ASN A 319 8.37 17.34 -25.84
CA ASN A 319 9.43 16.37 -26.14
C ASN A 319 9.71 15.36 -25.02
N TYR A 320 8.70 14.94 -24.26
CA TYR A 320 8.81 13.79 -23.37
C TYR A 320 8.85 12.50 -24.18
N GLU A 321 9.82 11.63 -23.91
CA GLU A 321 9.95 10.35 -24.62
C GLU A 321 8.90 9.31 -24.21
N ASN A 322 8.29 9.45 -23.02
CA ASN A 322 7.24 8.53 -22.59
C ASN A 322 6.21 9.20 -21.67
N THR A 323 4.96 8.76 -21.81
CA THR A 323 3.85 9.04 -20.92
C THR A 323 2.70 8.11 -21.29
N VAL A 324 2.00 7.61 -20.27
CA VAL A 324 0.88 6.69 -20.43
C VAL A 324 -0.34 7.31 -19.79
N TYR A 325 -1.44 7.38 -20.54
CA TYR A 325 -2.75 7.73 -20.03
C TYR A 325 -3.60 6.46 -19.87
N SER A 326 -4.32 6.37 -18.75
CA SER A 326 -5.30 5.33 -18.47
C SER A 326 -6.57 5.93 -17.87
N PHE A 327 -7.73 5.54 -18.39
CA PHE A 327 -9.02 5.71 -17.69
C PHE A 327 -9.35 4.51 -16.81
N ASP A 328 -8.69 3.37 -17.06
CA ASP A 328 -8.78 2.20 -16.22
C ASP A 328 -7.97 2.45 -14.94
N ILE A 329 -8.62 2.18 -13.81
CA ILE A 329 -8.07 2.36 -12.47
C ILE A 329 -7.69 1.03 -11.80
N GLU A 330 -8.00 -0.12 -12.42
CA GLU A 330 -7.62 -1.42 -11.89
C GLU A 330 -6.10 -1.44 -11.70
N LYS A 331 -5.64 -2.17 -10.68
CA LYS A 331 -4.22 -2.21 -10.31
C LYS A 331 -3.62 -0.79 -10.16
N MET A 332 -4.38 0.14 -9.55
CA MET A 332 -3.93 1.51 -9.32
C MET A 332 -2.57 1.56 -8.60
N THR A 333 -2.33 0.65 -7.65
CA THR A 333 -1.05 0.52 -6.96
C THR A 333 0.11 0.24 -7.90
N ASP A 334 -0.06 -0.57 -8.95
CA ASP A 334 0.96 -0.82 -9.98
C ASP A 334 1.18 0.40 -10.89
N LYS A 335 0.20 1.31 -11.00
CA LYS A 335 0.33 2.57 -11.75
C LYS A 335 1.02 3.64 -10.91
N LEU A 336 0.63 3.80 -9.65
CA LEU A 336 1.08 4.89 -8.78
C LEU A 336 2.42 4.58 -8.09
N ASN A 337 2.52 3.47 -7.35
CA ASN A 337 3.65 3.26 -6.44
C ASN A 337 4.99 3.09 -7.18
N PRO A 338 5.09 2.32 -8.28
CA PRO A 338 6.34 2.24 -9.04
C PRO A 338 6.79 3.58 -9.61
N ASN A 339 5.86 4.44 -10.02
CA ASN A 339 6.17 5.79 -10.46
C ASN A 339 6.72 6.62 -9.30
N LEU A 340 6.05 6.62 -8.15
CA LEU A 340 6.51 7.35 -6.96
C LEU A 340 7.87 6.85 -6.45
N ASP A 341 8.09 5.53 -6.42
CA ASP A 341 9.37 4.90 -6.07
C ASP A 341 10.49 5.30 -7.03
N ALA A 342 10.15 5.51 -8.31
CA ALA A 342 11.04 6.01 -9.35
C ALA A 342 11.21 7.54 -9.36
N GLY A 343 10.57 8.27 -8.43
CA GLY A 343 10.60 9.73 -8.40
C GLY A 343 9.82 10.38 -9.54
N LEU A 344 8.75 9.75 -10.00
CA LEU A 344 7.90 10.25 -11.07
C LEU A 344 6.52 10.65 -10.51
N PRO A 345 6.17 11.94 -10.51
CA PRO A 345 4.83 12.37 -10.12
C PRO A 345 3.79 11.91 -11.14
N ILE A 346 2.57 11.67 -10.66
CA ILE A 346 1.43 11.18 -11.43
C ILE A 346 0.36 12.27 -11.49
N ILE A 347 -0.27 12.47 -12.63
CA ILE A 347 -1.45 13.34 -12.74
C ILE A 347 -2.70 12.48 -12.63
N LEU A 348 -3.59 12.82 -11.73
CA LEU A 348 -4.88 12.17 -11.56
C LEU A 348 -6.02 13.10 -12.01
N GLY A 349 -7.03 12.53 -12.66
CA GLY A 349 -8.34 13.17 -12.79
C GLY A 349 -9.25 12.67 -11.68
N ILE A 350 -9.77 13.57 -10.84
CA ILE A 350 -10.79 13.25 -9.84
C ILE A 350 -12.17 13.71 -10.29
N ARG A 351 -13.21 12.99 -9.89
CA ARG A 351 -14.60 13.30 -10.21
C ARG A 351 -15.04 14.59 -9.50
N GLY A 352 -15.86 15.39 -10.17
CA GLY A 352 -16.49 16.59 -9.62
C GLY A 352 -17.83 16.84 -10.31
N SER A 353 -18.75 17.56 -9.66
CA SER A 353 -20.14 17.69 -10.14
C SER A 353 -20.32 18.54 -11.40
N LYS A 354 -19.37 19.44 -11.69
CA LYS A 354 -19.36 20.34 -12.86
C LYS A 354 -18.29 19.98 -13.90
N GLY A 355 -17.72 18.78 -13.80
CA GLY A 355 -16.55 18.34 -14.55
C GLY A 355 -15.47 17.78 -13.62
N GLY A 356 -14.56 16.96 -14.14
CA GLY A 356 -13.44 16.44 -13.36
C GLY A 356 -12.41 17.52 -13.00
N HIS A 357 -11.57 17.26 -12.00
CA HIS A 357 -10.47 18.13 -11.57
C HIS A 357 -9.13 17.41 -11.75
N ALA A 358 -8.13 18.09 -12.31
CA ALA A 358 -6.78 17.54 -12.44
C ALA A 358 -5.94 17.88 -11.21
N VAL A 359 -5.36 16.86 -10.59
CA VAL A 359 -4.50 16.95 -9.39
C VAL A 359 -3.23 16.16 -9.62
N ILE A 360 -2.24 16.33 -8.75
CA ILE A 360 -0.98 15.58 -8.82
C ILE A 360 -0.86 14.71 -7.58
N THR A 361 -0.54 13.44 -7.78
CA THR A 361 -0.08 12.55 -6.72
C THR A 361 1.42 12.40 -6.81
N ASP A 362 2.10 12.76 -5.74
CA ASP A 362 3.55 12.93 -5.71
C ASP A 362 4.18 12.41 -4.42
N GLY A 363 3.46 11.63 -3.61
CA GLY A 363 4.00 10.99 -2.43
C GLY A 363 3.07 9.90 -1.93
N TYR A 364 3.61 8.97 -1.15
CA TYR A 364 2.81 7.95 -0.47
C TYR A 364 3.48 7.44 0.81
N GLY A 365 2.68 6.89 1.72
CA GLY A 365 3.16 6.31 2.96
C GLY A 365 2.03 5.67 3.75
N TYR A 366 2.38 5.11 4.90
CA TYR A 366 1.44 4.44 5.79
C TYR A 366 1.27 5.22 7.08
N ASN A 367 0.04 5.43 7.54
CA ASN A 367 -0.24 5.92 8.89
C ASN A 367 -1.20 4.93 9.57
N ALA A 368 -0.81 4.39 10.72
CA ALA A 368 -1.52 3.29 11.38
C ALA A 368 -1.86 2.14 10.41
N GLU A 369 -0.85 1.69 9.64
CA GLU A 369 -0.95 0.65 8.60
C GLU A 369 -1.86 0.98 7.40
N THR A 370 -2.43 2.18 7.35
CA THR A 370 -3.28 2.63 6.24
C THR A 370 -2.45 3.34 5.20
N LEU A 371 -2.53 2.91 3.94
CA LEU A 371 -1.87 3.57 2.81
C LEU A 371 -2.55 4.90 2.49
N TYR A 372 -1.77 5.98 2.42
CA TYR A 372 -2.20 7.29 1.96
C TYR A 372 -1.31 7.75 0.81
N TYR A 373 -1.92 8.49 -0.10
CA TYR A 373 -1.22 9.24 -1.15
C TYR A 373 -1.28 10.72 -0.83
N HIS A 374 -0.16 11.42 -1.03
CA HIS A 374 -0.17 12.87 -1.03
C HIS A 374 -0.77 13.37 -2.35
N VAL A 375 -1.71 14.30 -2.26
CA VAL A 375 -2.43 14.89 -3.39
C VAL A 375 -2.23 16.40 -3.34
N ASN A 376 -1.55 16.94 -4.35
CA ASN A 376 -1.44 18.37 -4.61
C ASN A 376 -2.62 18.85 -5.46
N MET A 377 -3.44 19.73 -4.87
CA MET A 377 -4.70 20.19 -5.47
C MET A 377 -4.50 21.29 -6.54
N GLY A 378 -3.30 21.86 -6.64
CA GLY A 378 -3.03 23.00 -7.54
C GLY A 378 -3.67 24.31 -7.07
N TRP A 379 -3.85 24.48 -5.75
CA TRP A 379 -4.50 25.65 -5.12
C TRP A 379 -3.58 26.40 -4.15
N GLY A 380 -2.32 26.59 -4.51
CA GLY A 380 -1.40 27.33 -3.62
C GLY A 380 -0.95 26.53 -2.39
N GLY A 381 -1.14 25.21 -2.39
CA GLY A 381 -0.94 24.33 -1.23
C GLY A 381 -2.15 24.21 -0.31
N SER A 382 -3.19 25.02 -0.51
CA SER A 382 -4.48 24.85 0.18
C SER A 382 -5.13 23.53 -0.24
N SER A 383 -5.68 22.81 0.74
CA SER A 383 -6.34 21.51 0.57
C SER A 383 -5.44 20.41 0.00
N ASN A 384 -4.12 20.59 -0.03
CA ASN A 384 -3.21 19.46 -0.24
C ASN A 384 -3.45 18.44 0.88
N ALA A 385 -3.63 17.18 0.51
CA ALA A 385 -4.14 16.15 1.40
C ALA A 385 -3.24 14.92 1.37
N TRP A 386 -3.12 14.27 2.51
CA TRP A 386 -2.86 12.83 2.53
C TRP A 386 -4.21 12.13 2.52
N TYR A 387 -4.49 11.40 1.45
CA TYR A 387 -5.79 10.78 1.19
C TYR A 387 -5.62 9.28 1.03
N ASN A 388 -6.41 8.49 1.77
CA ASN A 388 -6.56 7.06 1.52
C ASN A 388 -7.40 6.90 0.25
N LEU A 389 -6.78 7.06 -0.93
CA LEU A 389 -7.50 7.07 -2.20
C LEU A 389 -8.33 5.79 -2.36
N PRO A 390 -9.62 5.88 -2.73
CA PRO A 390 -10.45 4.70 -2.87
C PRO A 390 -9.88 3.82 -3.97
N THR A 391 -9.46 2.62 -3.60
CA THR A 391 -9.35 1.48 -4.50
C THR A 391 -9.97 0.31 -3.77
N VAL A 392 -11.29 0.26 -3.81
CA VAL A 392 -12.04 -0.92 -3.37
C VAL A 392 -12.66 -1.47 -4.63
N ASP A 393 -11.99 -2.49 -5.17
CA ASP A 393 -12.56 -3.43 -6.13
C ASP A 393 -12.77 -4.73 -5.35
N ASP A 394 -14.03 -5.08 -5.11
CA ASP A 394 -14.42 -6.31 -4.43
C ASP A 394 -15.07 -7.32 -5.39
N GLY A 395 -15.06 -7.05 -6.70
CA GLY A 395 -15.77 -7.81 -7.72
C GLY A 395 -17.29 -7.58 -7.78
N ARG A 396 -17.87 -6.70 -6.95
CA ARG A 396 -19.30 -6.29 -7.01
C ARG A 396 -19.49 -4.80 -7.30
N TYR A 397 -18.60 -3.92 -6.83
CA TYR A 397 -18.65 -2.48 -7.10
C TYR A 397 -17.23 -1.90 -7.29
N ASN A 398 -17.09 -1.00 -8.28
CA ASN A 398 -15.89 -0.19 -8.46
C ASN A 398 -16.14 1.19 -7.83
N PHE A 399 -15.52 1.49 -6.69
CA PHE A 399 -15.61 2.80 -6.04
C PHE A 399 -14.49 3.71 -6.53
N THR A 400 -14.81 4.67 -7.41
CA THR A 400 -13.77 5.38 -8.16
C THR A 400 -14.05 6.87 -8.30
N THR A 401 -13.58 7.64 -7.32
CA THR A 401 -13.47 9.08 -7.48
C THR A 401 -12.28 9.46 -8.36
N ILE A 402 -11.31 8.56 -8.54
CA ILE A 402 -10.31 8.63 -9.60
C ILE A 402 -10.94 8.21 -10.93
N THR A 403 -10.73 9.01 -11.96
CA THR A 403 -11.33 8.83 -13.29
C THR A 403 -10.28 8.70 -14.39
N GLN A 404 -9.06 9.20 -14.14
CA GLN A 404 -7.98 9.28 -15.12
C GLN A 404 -6.64 9.24 -14.40
N ILE A 405 -5.64 8.59 -14.99
CA ILE A 405 -4.28 8.47 -14.48
C ILE A 405 -3.30 8.72 -15.63
N ILE A 406 -2.38 9.66 -15.47
CA ILE A 406 -1.24 9.87 -16.37
C ILE A 406 0.04 9.57 -15.60
N TYR A 407 0.74 8.53 -16.03
CA TYR A 407 1.88 7.93 -15.35
C TYR A 407 2.99 7.56 -16.35
N ASN A 408 4.12 7.04 -15.87
CA ASN A 408 5.33 6.78 -16.64
C ASN A 408 5.77 8.03 -17.44
N ILE A 409 5.69 9.21 -16.80
CA ILE A 409 6.05 10.51 -17.40
C ILE A 409 7.57 10.63 -17.39
N TYR A 410 8.21 10.35 -18.52
CA TYR A 410 9.66 10.42 -18.67
C TYR A 410 10.08 11.51 -19.66
N PRO A 411 10.90 12.49 -19.23
CA PRO A 411 11.56 13.39 -20.17
C PRO A 411 12.43 12.63 -21.19
N GLN A 412 13.10 11.56 -20.73
CA GLN A 412 13.98 10.71 -21.53
C GLN A 412 13.78 9.24 -21.18
N GLY A 413 13.92 8.36 -22.16
CA GLY A 413 13.67 6.93 -22.09
C GLY A 413 12.18 6.56 -22.04
N SER A 414 11.92 5.26 -22.17
CA SER A 414 10.60 4.66 -22.08
C SER A 414 10.69 3.26 -21.49
N GLY A 415 9.54 2.68 -21.17
CA GLY A 415 9.44 1.32 -20.63
C GLY A 415 8.70 1.27 -19.31
N GLU A 416 8.82 0.13 -18.66
CA GLU A 416 8.10 -0.21 -17.44
C GLU A 416 8.97 -0.09 -16.19
N ILE A 417 8.33 -0.16 -15.03
CA ILE A 417 8.96 -0.07 -13.73
C ILE A 417 8.69 -1.34 -12.92
N ILE A 418 9.74 -1.93 -12.35
CA ILE A 418 9.63 -2.88 -11.24
C ILE A 418 10.14 -2.17 -10.00
N SER A 419 9.34 -2.10 -8.94
CA SER A 419 9.75 -1.51 -7.67
C SER A 419 9.33 -2.36 -6.47
N GLY A 420 9.98 -2.07 -5.34
CA GLY A 420 9.73 -2.72 -4.07
C GLY A 420 10.71 -2.24 -3.01
N ARG A 421 10.77 -2.96 -1.89
CA ARG A 421 11.67 -2.71 -0.77
C ARG A 421 12.62 -3.85 -0.50
N VAL A 422 13.78 -3.52 0.03
CA VAL A 422 14.73 -4.48 0.61
C VAL A 422 14.82 -4.23 2.11
N SER A 423 14.59 -5.27 2.91
CA SER A 423 14.59 -5.20 4.38
C SER A 423 15.33 -6.35 5.04
N ASP A 424 15.66 -6.19 6.32
CA ASP A 424 16.13 -7.29 7.17
C ASP A 424 14.97 -8.18 7.66
N GLU A 425 15.27 -9.22 8.45
CA GLU A 425 14.27 -10.17 8.98
C GLU A 425 13.25 -9.53 9.94
N ASN A 426 13.56 -8.35 10.47
CA ASN A 426 12.68 -7.57 11.34
C ASN A 426 11.88 -6.51 10.56
N GLY A 427 12.04 -6.44 9.24
CA GLY A 427 11.42 -5.42 8.39
C GLY A 427 12.17 -4.09 8.37
N THR A 428 13.36 -4.01 8.96
CA THR A 428 14.20 -2.78 8.91
C THR A 428 14.71 -2.58 7.50
N ALA A 429 14.60 -1.36 6.98
CA ALA A 429 15.08 -1.01 5.65
C ALA A 429 16.59 -1.24 5.47
N ILE A 430 16.98 -1.87 4.36
CA ILE A 430 18.40 -2.03 3.96
C ILE A 430 18.71 -1.04 2.84
N SER A 431 19.51 -0.02 3.17
CA SER A 431 19.96 1.01 2.24
C SER A 431 21.21 0.60 1.45
N GLY A 432 21.28 1.03 0.19
CA GLY A 432 22.40 0.78 -0.71
C GLY A 432 22.62 -0.69 -1.07
N ALA A 433 21.56 -1.50 -1.11
CA ALA A 433 21.56 -2.82 -1.73
C ALA A 433 21.40 -2.65 -3.25
N THR A 434 22.20 -3.36 -4.03
CA THR A 434 22.13 -3.28 -5.50
C THR A 434 21.10 -4.27 -6.00
N VAL A 435 20.08 -3.79 -6.70
CA VAL A 435 19.02 -4.60 -7.30
C VAL A 435 19.24 -4.65 -8.80
N THR A 436 19.29 -5.85 -9.38
CA THR A 436 19.63 -6.07 -10.79
C THR A 436 18.63 -6.99 -11.46
N ALA A 437 18.15 -6.61 -12.64
CA ALA A 437 17.38 -7.48 -13.53
C ALA A 437 18.32 -8.30 -14.42
N SER A 438 17.87 -9.48 -14.84
CA SER A 438 18.62 -10.42 -15.69
C SER A 438 19.09 -9.88 -17.05
N ASN A 439 18.60 -8.71 -17.48
CA ASN A 439 19.06 -8.00 -18.68
C ASN A 439 20.13 -6.93 -18.40
N GLY A 440 20.62 -6.83 -17.16
CA GLY A 440 21.68 -5.91 -16.74
C GLY A 440 21.20 -4.54 -16.24
N PHE A 441 19.90 -4.25 -16.25
CA PHE A 441 19.39 -3.02 -15.63
C PHE A 441 19.56 -3.14 -14.11
N SER A 442 20.13 -2.11 -13.48
CA SER A 442 20.40 -2.10 -12.06
C SER A 442 20.08 -0.77 -11.40
N THR A 443 19.75 -0.81 -10.12
CA THR A 443 19.55 0.36 -9.26
C THR A 443 20.03 0.04 -7.84
N THR A 444 20.00 1.02 -6.94
CA THR A 444 20.31 0.82 -5.53
C THR A 444 19.15 1.25 -4.64
N THR A 445 18.95 0.56 -3.53
CA THR A 445 17.93 0.95 -2.55
C THR A 445 18.29 2.26 -1.85
N ASN A 446 17.28 3.08 -1.55
CA ASN A 446 17.44 4.30 -0.76
C ASN A 446 17.46 4.01 0.76
N GLU A 447 17.48 5.05 1.59
CA GLU A 447 17.48 4.95 3.07
C GLU A 447 16.30 4.18 3.66
N LYS A 448 15.19 4.07 2.91
CA LYS A 448 14.00 3.32 3.27
C LYS A 448 13.97 1.93 2.64
N GLY A 449 15.07 1.49 2.03
CA GLY A 449 15.15 0.20 1.34
C GLY A 449 14.39 0.17 0.02
N ILE A 450 13.79 1.27 -0.43
CA ILE A 450 12.99 1.31 -1.67
C ILE A 450 13.93 1.33 -2.87
N TYR A 451 13.61 0.55 -3.89
CA TYR A 451 14.27 0.57 -5.20
C TYR A 451 13.23 0.66 -6.32
N ALA A 452 13.63 1.21 -7.47
CA ALA A 452 12.88 1.16 -8.71
C ALA A 452 13.81 0.88 -9.89
N LEU A 453 13.62 -0.27 -10.55
CA LEU A 453 14.21 -0.58 -11.85
C LEU A 453 13.32 0.05 -12.92
N THR A 454 13.81 1.11 -13.55
CA THR A 454 13.04 1.91 -14.51
C THR A 454 13.42 1.60 -15.95
N ARG A 455 12.54 1.98 -16.90
CA ARG A 455 12.77 1.87 -18.34
C ARG A 455 13.05 0.43 -18.81
N LEU A 456 12.43 -0.54 -18.12
CA LEU A 456 12.55 -1.94 -18.49
C LEU A 456 11.76 -2.20 -19.79
N PRO A 457 12.33 -2.93 -20.77
CA PRO A 457 11.57 -3.37 -21.93
C PRO A 457 10.31 -4.16 -21.53
N SER A 458 9.17 -3.78 -22.09
CA SER A 458 7.85 -4.30 -21.74
C SER A 458 7.61 -5.74 -22.22
N ASN A 459 6.55 -6.36 -21.70
CA ASN A 459 6.09 -7.71 -22.02
C ASN A 459 7.19 -8.79 -21.91
N ARG A 460 7.95 -8.74 -20.81
CA ARG A 460 9.07 -9.65 -20.54
C ARG A 460 8.99 -10.25 -19.14
N LYS A 461 9.77 -11.31 -18.95
CA LYS A 461 10.04 -11.89 -17.65
C LYS A 461 11.48 -11.55 -17.26
N TYR A 462 11.67 -11.06 -16.06
CA TYR A 462 12.97 -10.75 -15.48
C TYR A 462 13.21 -11.62 -14.25
N THR A 463 14.45 -12.05 -14.08
CA THR A 463 14.94 -12.51 -12.77
C THR A 463 15.57 -11.31 -12.10
N ILE A 464 15.09 -10.97 -10.90
CA ILE A 464 15.53 -9.84 -10.09
C ILE A 464 16.36 -10.38 -8.94
N GLU A 465 17.58 -9.87 -8.83
CA GLU A 465 18.56 -10.25 -7.81
C GLU A 465 18.94 -9.05 -6.97
N VAL A 466 19.19 -9.27 -5.68
CA VAL A 466 19.63 -8.23 -4.75
C VAL A 466 20.97 -8.63 -4.16
N THR A 467 21.92 -7.69 -4.15
CA THR A 467 23.25 -7.90 -3.59
C THR A 467 23.58 -6.81 -2.56
N LYS A 468 24.00 -7.25 -1.37
CA LYS A 468 24.53 -6.39 -0.31
C LYS A 468 25.49 -7.23 0.53
N SER A 469 26.68 -6.70 0.82
CA SER A 469 27.67 -7.42 1.64
C SER A 469 27.08 -7.81 2.99
N GLY A 470 27.18 -9.09 3.35
CA GLY A 470 26.67 -9.63 4.61
C GLY A 470 25.19 -10.01 4.60
N TYR A 471 24.50 -9.89 3.46
CA TYR A 471 23.09 -10.26 3.32
C TYR A 471 22.89 -11.24 2.17
N PHE A 472 21.98 -12.18 2.37
CA PHE A 472 21.49 -13.09 1.34
C PHE A 472 20.03 -12.79 1.01
N PHE A 473 19.71 -12.71 -0.29
CA PHE A 473 18.34 -12.51 -0.78
C PHE A 473 18.05 -13.52 -1.90
N PRO A 474 16.93 -14.27 -1.83
CA PRO A 474 16.54 -15.16 -2.92
C PRO A 474 16.09 -14.34 -4.12
N SER A 475 16.56 -14.71 -5.32
CA SER A 475 16.13 -14.06 -6.57
C SER A 475 14.63 -14.23 -6.81
N LYS A 476 13.99 -13.27 -7.48
CA LYS A 476 12.56 -13.34 -7.83
C LYS A 476 12.33 -13.25 -9.33
N ASN A 477 11.42 -14.08 -9.83
CA ASN A 477 11.00 -14.04 -11.22
C ASN A 477 9.76 -13.15 -11.36
N VAL A 478 9.86 -12.05 -12.11
CA VAL A 478 8.80 -11.06 -12.27
C VAL A 478 8.40 -10.98 -13.73
N LYS A 479 7.11 -11.17 -14.03
CA LYS A 479 6.53 -10.93 -15.35
C LYS A 479 5.90 -9.54 -15.37
N ILE A 480 6.38 -8.70 -16.29
CA ILE A 480 5.83 -7.36 -16.53
C ILE A 480 5.04 -7.33 -17.83
N GLY A 481 4.03 -6.48 -17.89
CA GLY A 481 3.17 -6.29 -19.06
C GLY A 481 3.66 -5.17 -19.98
N THR A 482 2.74 -4.55 -20.72
CA THR A 482 2.99 -3.30 -21.44
C THR A 482 1.99 -2.27 -20.95
N SER A 483 2.48 -1.13 -20.47
CA SER A 483 1.67 0.03 -20.18
C SER A 483 1.33 0.71 -21.50
N ALA A 484 0.04 0.81 -21.81
CA ALA A 484 -0.42 1.38 -23.08
C ALA A 484 -1.62 2.29 -22.85
N TYR A 485 -1.84 3.21 -23.78
CA TYR A 485 -3.11 3.92 -23.90
C TYR A 485 -4.20 2.89 -24.21
N ILE A 486 -5.12 2.66 -23.28
CA ILE A 486 -6.10 1.59 -23.40
C ILE A 486 -7.42 2.14 -23.88
N ARG A 487 -8.04 1.42 -24.81
CA ARG A 487 -9.50 1.36 -24.96
C ARG A 487 -10.09 0.01 -24.50
N ASP A 488 -9.32 -1.10 -24.47
CA ASP A 488 -9.73 -2.42 -23.92
C ASP A 488 -8.53 -3.33 -23.45
N GLY A 489 -8.52 -3.85 -22.19
CA GLY A 489 -7.73 -5.00 -21.67
C GLY A 489 -6.31 -4.78 -21.07
N GLU A 490 -5.95 -5.39 -19.91
CA GLU A 490 -4.73 -5.16 -19.06
C GLU A 490 -3.81 -3.97 -19.43
N SER A 491 -4.03 -2.84 -18.76
CA SER A 491 -3.46 -1.52 -19.07
C SER A 491 -2.11 -1.15 -18.45
N VAL A 492 -1.56 -2.00 -17.58
CA VAL A 492 -0.38 -1.66 -16.79
C VAL A 492 0.71 -2.74 -16.87
N GLY A 493 1.87 -2.32 -17.37
CA GLY A 493 3.07 -3.13 -17.45
C GLY A 493 3.91 -3.12 -16.18
N ASN A 494 3.90 -2.01 -15.43
CA ASN A 494 4.60 -1.85 -14.16
C ASN A 494 4.22 -2.94 -13.13
N ARG A 495 5.13 -3.22 -12.20
CA ARG A 495 4.89 -4.11 -11.05
C ARG A 495 5.43 -3.48 -9.78
N TRP A 496 4.60 -3.47 -8.75
CA TRP A 496 4.94 -3.01 -7.42
C TRP A 496 5.04 -4.17 -6.41
N GLY A 497 5.64 -3.92 -5.24
CA GLY A 497 5.68 -4.88 -4.14
C GLY A 497 6.60 -6.06 -4.39
N ILE A 498 7.61 -5.91 -5.25
CA ILE A 498 8.65 -6.93 -5.45
C ILE A 498 9.68 -6.77 -4.32
N ASP A 499 9.27 -7.10 -3.11
CA ASP A 499 10.06 -6.88 -1.91
C ASP A 499 11.06 -8.03 -1.68
N PHE A 500 12.23 -7.73 -1.13
CA PHE A 500 13.23 -8.72 -0.72
C PHE A 500 13.47 -8.58 0.78
N CYS A 501 13.13 -9.62 1.52
CA CYS A 501 13.50 -9.72 2.92
C CYS A 501 14.79 -10.54 3.00
N TYR A 502 15.77 -10.05 3.75
CA TYR A 502 16.93 -10.83 4.12
C TYR A 502 16.45 -12.04 4.89
N ILE A 503 17.04 -13.17 4.55
CA ILE A 503 16.83 -14.40 5.29
C ILE A 503 18.12 -14.61 6.06
N SER A 504 18.07 -14.42 7.38
CA SER A 504 19.14 -14.91 8.23
C SER A 504 19.13 -16.42 8.14
N ASP A 505 20.31 -16.95 7.85
CA ASP A 505 20.47 -18.38 7.84
C ASP A 505 20.36 -18.92 9.27
N ASP A 506 19.83 -20.13 9.39
CA ASP A 506 19.40 -20.66 10.67
C ASP A 506 20.58 -21.15 11.53
N LYS A 507 20.30 -21.68 12.72
CA LYS A 507 21.36 -22.15 13.65
C LYS A 507 22.16 -23.36 13.14
N TYR A 508 21.78 -23.93 12.00
CA TYR A 508 22.38 -25.12 11.43
C TYR A 508 23.50 -24.80 10.44
N GLU A 509 23.66 -23.57 9.94
CA GLU A 509 24.72 -23.08 9.00
C GLU A 509 26.18 -23.47 9.21
N LYS A 510 26.56 -24.00 10.37
CA LYS A 510 27.90 -24.61 10.48
C LYS A 510 27.95 -25.94 9.74
N ASN A 511 26.81 -26.56 9.47
CA ASN A 511 26.66 -27.95 9.06
C ASN A 511 26.65 -28.17 7.54
N ASN A 512 27.16 -27.20 6.77
CA ASN A 512 27.09 -27.20 5.30
C ASN A 512 27.92 -28.34 4.67
N LEU A 513 28.73 -29.01 5.49
CA LEU A 513 29.63 -30.09 5.13
C LEU A 513 29.38 -31.30 6.04
N PHE A 514 29.54 -32.50 5.49
CA PHE A 514 29.44 -33.76 6.25
C PHE A 514 30.23 -33.75 7.57
N ARG A 515 31.44 -33.16 7.57
CA ARG A 515 32.33 -33.11 8.75
C ARG A 515 31.83 -32.19 9.87
N THR A 516 30.94 -31.26 9.56
CA THR A 516 30.36 -30.30 10.51
C THR A 516 28.90 -30.61 10.80
N ALA A 517 28.43 -31.81 10.43
CA ALA A 517 27.05 -32.23 10.62
C ALA A 517 26.53 -31.98 12.04
N TYR A 518 25.38 -31.33 12.15
CA TYR A 518 24.77 -30.99 13.43
C TYR A 518 24.17 -32.24 14.09
N ASN A 519 24.41 -32.43 15.39
CA ASN A 519 23.99 -33.62 16.10
C ASN A 519 22.51 -33.53 16.56
N LEU A 520 21.64 -34.32 15.94
CA LEU A 520 20.22 -34.43 16.23
C LEU A 520 19.86 -35.57 17.20
N THR A 521 20.83 -36.32 17.75
CA THR A 521 20.55 -37.46 18.65
C THR A 521 19.56 -37.09 19.77
N ASN A 522 19.72 -35.91 20.36
CA ASN A 522 18.87 -35.44 21.46
C ASN A 522 17.52 -34.85 21.00
N SER A 523 17.29 -34.76 19.69
CA SER A 523 16.06 -34.25 19.07
C SER A 523 15.18 -35.37 18.51
N LYS A 524 15.46 -36.63 18.83
CA LYS A 524 14.59 -37.77 18.49
C LYS A 524 13.14 -37.46 18.85
N ASN A 525 12.20 -37.75 17.95
CA ASN A 525 10.77 -37.45 18.10
C ASN A 525 10.38 -35.97 18.26
N ASN A 526 11.32 -35.03 18.08
CA ASN A 526 11.04 -33.61 18.13
C ASN A 526 11.31 -32.97 16.76
N TRP A 527 10.36 -32.16 16.30
CA TRP A 527 10.53 -31.39 15.08
C TRP A 527 11.60 -30.32 15.27
N ILE A 528 12.51 -30.23 14.31
CA ILE A 528 13.34 -29.05 14.11
C ILE A 528 12.85 -28.27 12.89
N SER A 529 13.15 -26.97 12.83
CA SER A 529 12.85 -26.12 11.68
C SER A 529 14.15 -25.56 11.11
N GLY A 530 14.32 -25.65 9.80
CA GLY A 530 15.46 -25.04 9.11
C GLY A 530 15.07 -24.33 7.82
N ILE A 531 16.03 -23.65 7.19
CA ILE A 531 15.88 -22.91 5.94
C ILE A 531 16.91 -23.43 4.96
N GLN A 532 16.46 -23.86 3.79
CA GLN A 532 17.34 -24.40 2.76
C GLN A 532 18.00 -23.25 1.97
N LEU A 533 19.07 -22.65 2.52
CA LEU A 533 19.95 -21.72 1.81
C LEU A 533 21.12 -22.46 1.15
N ASP A 534 21.72 -23.42 1.86
CA ASP A 534 22.68 -24.37 1.34
C ASP A 534 22.47 -25.80 1.91
N ALA A 535 23.43 -26.70 1.69
CA ALA A 535 23.25 -28.11 2.02
C ALA A 535 23.45 -28.41 3.51
N ASP A 536 22.36 -28.57 4.26
CA ASP A 536 22.40 -28.92 5.68
C ASP A 536 22.72 -30.40 5.94
N TRP A 537 23.80 -30.67 6.68
CA TRP A 537 24.11 -32.01 7.17
C TRP A 537 23.72 -32.20 8.63
N TYR A 538 23.00 -33.27 8.92
CA TYR A 538 22.67 -33.69 10.28
C TYR A 538 23.25 -35.06 10.55
N LYS A 539 23.58 -35.33 11.81
CA LYS A 539 23.95 -36.66 12.27
C LYS A 539 23.15 -37.05 13.49
N PHE A 540 22.84 -38.33 13.64
CA PHE A 540 22.14 -38.85 14.80
C PHE A 540 22.59 -40.28 15.08
N TYR A 541 22.58 -40.64 16.35
CA TYR A 541 22.98 -41.96 16.81
C TYR A 541 21.77 -42.89 16.87
N VAL A 542 21.95 -44.12 16.38
CA VAL A 542 20.91 -45.15 16.36
C VAL A 542 21.33 -46.30 17.26
N GLU A 543 20.48 -46.62 18.23
CA GLU A 543 20.72 -47.67 19.24
C GLU A 543 20.85 -49.07 18.60
N ALA A 544 21.59 -49.97 19.28
CA ALA A 544 21.95 -51.29 18.76
C ALA A 544 20.77 -52.26 18.56
N ASP A 545 19.60 -51.94 19.11
CA ASP A 545 18.36 -52.73 19.01
C ASP A 545 17.30 -52.08 18.11
N ALA A 546 17.64 -50.99 17.42
CA ALA A 546 16.79 -50.34 16.45
C ALA A 546 16.61 -51.20 15.19
N LYS A 547 15.39 -51.19 14.62
CA LYS A 547 15.05 -51.96 13.41
C LYS A 547 14.85 -51.11 12.17
N SER A 548 14.51 -49.84 12.34
CA SER A 548 14.29 -48.94 11.22
C SER A 548 14.60 -47.50 11.62
N ILE A 549 14.92 -46.69 10.63
CA ILE A 549 15.02 -45.23 10.72
C ILE A 549 13.85 -44.65 9.94
N LYS A 550 13.14 -43.67 10.52
CA LYS A 550 12.15 -42.87 9.81
C LYS A 550 12.52 -41.40 9.86
N ILE A 551 12.39 -40.73 8.73
CA ILE A 551 12.69 -39.31 8.58
C ILE A 551 11.55 -38.67 7.81
N ASP A 552 10.95 -37.64 8.38
CA ASP A 552 9.86 -36.86 7.78
C ASP A 552 10.37 -35.42 7.61
N LEU A 553 10.39 -34.94 6.36
CA LEU A 553 10.81 -33.61 5.96
C LEU A 553 9.65 -32.90 5.28
N ARG A 554 9.12 -31.84 5.90
CA ARG A 554 7.99 -31.06 5.37
C ARG A 554 8.44 -29.69 4.90
N TYR A 555 7.99 -29.28 3.73
CA TYR A 555 8.33 -27.99 3.11
C TYR A 555 7.25 -27.57 2.13
N ILE A 556 7.33 -26.36 1.58
CA ILE A 556 6.36 -25.89 0.57
C ILE A 556 6.95 -26.15 -0.83
N TYR A 557 6.40 -27.08 -1.59
CA TYR A 557 6.94 -27.48 -2.89
C TYR A 557 6.88 -26.35 -3.94
N GLU A 558 5.88 -25.46 -3.86
CA GLU A 558 5.78 -24.29 -4.74
C GLU A 558 6.96 -23.32 -4.60
N ASN A 559 7.61 -23.29 -3.42
CA ASN A 559 8.84 -22.54 -3.17
C ASN A 559 10.10 -23.27 -3.67
N GLY A 560 9.91 -24.44 -4.27
CA GLY A 560 10.92 -25.28 -4.90
C GLY A 560 11.20 -26.56 -4.11
N ALA A 561 11.50 -27.66 -4.83
CA ALA A 561 11.78 -28.97 -4.27
C ALA A 561 12.99 -29.00 -3.30
N ILE A 562 12.87 -29.73 -2.20
CA ILE A 562 13.98 -30.03 -1.28
C ILE A 562 14.26 -31.53 -1.33
N LYS A 563 15.54 -31.90 -1.42
CA LYS A 563 16.01 -33.28 -1.47
C LYS A 563 16.44 -33.74 -0.08
N LEU A 564 15.99 -34.93 0.29
CA LEU A 564 16.34 -35.60 1.53
C LEU A 564 17.19 -36.83 1.22
N LYS A 565 18.29 -37.02 1.95
CA LYS A 565 19.20 -38.14 1.74
C LYS A 565 19.69 -38.70 3.07
N LEU A 566 19.66 -40.03 3.20
CA LEU A 566 20.21 -40.77 4.34
C LEU A 566 21.51 -41.47 3.94
N SER A 567 22.52 -41.41 4.80
CA SER A 567 23.83 -42.04 4.60
C SER A 567 24.36 -42.66 5.90
N ASP A 568 25.23 -43.66 5.78
CA ASP A 568 25.94 -44.26 6.91
C ASP A 568 27.15 -43.41 7.36
N SER A 569 27.88 -43.90 8.37
CA SER A 569 29.07 -43.24 8.93
C SER A 569 30.24 -43.14 7.95
N ASP A 570 30.31 -44.02 6.96
CA ASP A 570 31.31 -44.06 5.89
C ASP A 570 30.94 -43.18 4.67
N LYS A 571 29.81 -42.45 4.74
CA LYS A 571 29.23 -41.59 3.68
C LYS A 571 28.60 -42.36 2.52
N ASN A 572 28.37 -43.66 2.65
CA ASN A 572 27.62 -44.39 1.65
C ASN A 572 26.15 -43.98 1.72
N VAL A 573 25.58 -43.70 0.55
CA VAL A 573 24.17 -43.35 0.42
C VAL A 573 23.34 -44.60 0.62
N LEU A 574 22.45 -44.58 1.61
CA LEU A 574 21.55 -45.70 1.86
C LEU A 574 20.26 -45.54 1.06
N ILE A 575 19.68 -44.34 1.10
CA ILE A 575 18.43 -44.01 0.41
C ILE A 575 18.33 -42.49 0.23
N GLU A 576 17.68 -42.07 -0.84
CA GLU A 576 17.33 -40.67 -1.10
C GLU A 576 15.86 -40.55 -1.50
N ASP A 577 15.24 -39.46 -1.09
CA ASP A 577 13.91 -39.06 -1.52
C ASP A 577 13.98 -37.67 -2.19
N SER A 578 13.32 -37.59 -3.34
CA SER A 578 13.16 -36.37 -4.12
C SER A 578 11.71 -36.25 -4.63
N SER A 579 10.75 -36.60 -3.77
CA SER A 579 9.32 -36.45 -4.02
C SER A 579 8.96 -35.07 -4.58
N SER A 580 7.88 -35.02 -5.34
CA SER A 580 7.39 -33.81 -6.05
C SER A 580 6.19 -33.15 -5.34
N ASP A 581 6.09 -33.32 -4.03
CA ASP A 581 5.02 -32.80 -3.18
C ASP A 581 5.61 -32.12 -1.92
N ASP A 582 4.74 -31.60 -1.06
CA ASP A 582 5.12 -30.82 0.15
C ASP A 582 5.81 -31.65 1.25
N ASN A 583 6.16 -32.92 0.98
CA ASN A 583 6.70 -33.86 1.96
C ASN A 583 7.72 -34.83 1.34
N ALA A 584 8.93 -34.92 1.91
CA ALA A 584 9.87 -36.01 1.64
C ALA A 584 9.95 -36.94 2.86
N TYR A 585 9.75 -38.24 2.65
CA TYR A 585 9.68 -39.25 3.70
C TYR A 585 10.58 -40.45 3.39
N ILE A 586 11.46 -40.78 4.34
CA ILE A 586 12.31 -41.96 4.28
C ILE A 586 11.94 -42.90 5.41
N GLU A 587 11.71 -44.17 5.08
CA GLU A 587 11.69 -45.28 6.02
C GLU A 587 12.69 -46.34 5.56
N TYR A 588 13.69 -46.62 6.38
CA TYR A 588 14.80 -47.51 6.05
C TYR A 588 14.92 -48.61 7.10
N GLU A 589 14.78 -49.88 6.69
CA GLU A 589 15.02 -51.03 7.56
C GLU A 589 16.53 -51.23 7.80
N LEU A 590 16.92 -51.34 9.06
CA LEU A 590 18.31 -51.48 9.48
C LEU A 590 18.75 -52.94 9.42
N PRO A 591 19.76 -53.29 8.62
CA PRO A 591 20.42 -54.59 8.74
C PRO A 591 21.11 -54.70 10.09
N HIS A 592 21.11 -55.89 10.71
CA HIS A 592 21.68 -56.11 12.06
C HIS A 592 23.14 -55.65 12.24
N SER A 593 23.90 -55.47 11.15
CA SER A 593 25.30 -55.00 11.16
C SER A 593 25.47 -53.48 11.34
N PHE A 594 24.39 -52.69 11.25
CA PHE A 594 24.44 -51.22 11.30
C PHE A 594 23.92 -50.61 12.62
N ALA A 595 23.47 -51.45 13.56
CA ALA A 595 22.89 -50.98 14.80
C ALA A 595 23.99 -50.61 15.82
N GLY A 596 23.89 -49.43 16.45
CA GLY A 596 24.92 -48.88 17.34
C GLY A 596 25.91 -47.92 16.67
N ASP A 597 25.51 -47.24 15.59
CA ASP A 597 26.34 -46.30 14.84
C ASP A 597 25.63 -44.96 14.55
N TYR A 598 26.37 -43.99 14.02
CA TYR A 598 25.86 -42.71 13.54
C TYR A 598 25.39 -42.80 12.09
N PHE A 599 24.25 -42.17 11.84
CA PHE A 599 23.70 -41.95 10.51
C PHE A 599 23.64 -40.46 10.20
N TYR A 600 23.62 -40.14 8.91
CA TYR A 600 23.68 -38.78 8.43
C TYR A 600 22.49 -38.48 7.52
N ILE A 601 21.82 -37.36 7.77
CA ILE A 601 20.85 -36.77 6.86
C ILE A 601 21.54 -35.63 6.11
N LYS A 602 21.29 -35.54 4.80
CA LYS A 602 21.56 -34.34 4.03
C LYS A 602 20.24 -33.79 3.52
N VAL A 603 19.94 -32.54 3.87
CA VAL A 603 18.88 -31.74 3.27
C VAL A 603 19.54 -30.81 2.27
N SER A 604 19.05 -30.76 1.03
CA SER A 604 19.66 -29.88 0.01
C SER A 604 18.68 -29.51 -1.09
N SER A 605 18.88 -28.37 -1.72
CA SER A 605 18.16 -27.99 -2.95
C SER A 605 19.12 -27.64 -4.09
N LYS A 606 18.61 -27.74 -5.33
CA LYS A 606 19.25 -27.13 -6.51
C LYS A 606 18.64 -25.77 -6.88
N ASN A 607 17.36 -25.52 -6.57
CA ASN A 607 16.57 -24.41 -7.13
C ASN A 607 15.65 -23.71 -6.10
N SER A 608 15.78 -24.00 -4.80
CA SER A 608 14.79 -23.65 -3.75
C SER A 608 15.46 -22.92 -2.59
N ILE A 609 16.33 -21.98 -2.94
CA ILE A 609 17.12 -21.23 -1.96
C ILE A 609 16.16 -20.33 -1.16
N GLY A 610 16.09 -20.54 0.15
CA GLY A 610 15.19 -19.83 1.08
C GLY A 610 13.92 -20.58 1.45
N ASN A 611 13.73 -21.81 0.94
CA ASN A 611 12.57 -22.62 1.32
C ASN A 611 12.70 -23.16 2.76
N SER A 612 11.77 -22.80 3.63
CA SER A 612 11.75 -23.31 5.01
C SER A 612 11.26 -24.76 5.04
N TYR A 613 11.86 -25.56 5.91
CA TYR A 613 11.45 -26.94 6.14
C TYR A 613 11.36 -27.27 7.62
N ARG A 614 10.65 -28.35 7.92
CA ARG A 614 10.67 -29.02 9.23
C ARG A 614 11.18 -30.43 9.06
N LEU A 615 12.09 -30.85 9.93
CA LEU A 615 12.69 -32.19 9.92
C LEU A 615 12.36 -32.90 11.23
N LEU A 616 11.90 -34.14 11.13
CA LEU A 616 11.69 -35.07 12.22
C LEU A 616 12.45 -36.36 11.91
N TRP A 617 13.15 -36.89 12.90
CA TRP A 617 13.71 -38.23 12.81
C TRP A 617 13.30 -39.07 14.02
N ASN A 618 13.13 -40.38 13.78
CA ASN A 618 12.97 -41.37 14.82
C ASN A 618 13.50 -42.74 14.37
N ASN A 619 13.49 -43.69 15.29
CA ASN A 619 13.78 -45.10 15.04
C ASN A 619 12.89 -45.98 15.90
N ASP A 620 12.48 -47.13 15.36
CA ASP A 620 11.67 -48.11 16.09
C ASP A 620 12.55 -49.09 16.87
N VAL A 621 12.28 -49.20 18.17
CA VAL A 621 12.95 -50.12 19.10
C VAL A 621 11.94 -51.18 19.56
N LYS A 622 12.37 -52.44 19.71
CA LYS A 622 11.48 -53.56 20.03
C LYS A 622 10.78 -53.35 21.39
N THR A 623 9.49 -53.00 21.38
CA THR A 623 8.66 -53.13 22.59
C THR A 623 8.44 -54.61 22.87
N MET A 624 9.03 -55.12 23.96
CA MET A 624 8.54 -56.36 24.55
C MET A 624 7.10 -56.13 24.98
N LYS A 625 6.14 -56.76 24.29
CA LYS A 625 4.76 -56.93 24.78
C LYS A 625 4.83 -57.55 26.18
N LYS A 626 4.71 -56.72 27.22
CA LYS A 626 4.27 -57.18 28.52
C LYS A 626 2.76 -56.96 28.55
N SER A 627 2.03 -58.03 28.29
CA SER A 627 0.61 -58.10 28.59
C SER A 627 0.42 -57.85 30.09
N PHE A 628 -0.07 -56.67 30.45
CA PHE A 628 -0.75 -56.49 31.72
C PHE A 628 -2.23 -56.28 31.41
N SER A 629 -3.00 -57.33 31.72
CA SER A 629 -4.44 -57.31 31.88
C SER A 629 -4.83 -56.19 32.83
N ILE A 630 -5.56 -55.18 32.32
CA ILE A 630 -6.24 -54.20 33.16
C ILE A 630 -7.62 -54.77 33.48
N ASN A 631 -7.78 -55.21 34.72
CA ASN A 631 -9.08 -55.41 35.35
C ASN A 631 -9.20 -54.42 36.52
N LEU A 632 -10.23 -53.56 36.40
CA LEU A 632 -11.00 -52.86 37.43
C LEU A 632 -10.33 -51.85 38.40
N ILE A 633 -10.89 -50.62 38.31
CA ILE A 633 -11.47 -49.79 39.38
C ILE A 633 -10.60 -48.72 40.09
N SER A 634 -11.17 -47.50 40.02
CA SER A 634 -11.10 -46.31 40.90
C SER A 634 -9.77 -45.59 41.11
N TYR A 635 -9.69 -44.32 40.66
CA TYR A 635 -10.08 -43.18 41.51
C TYR A 635 -10.19 -41.89 40.69
N LEU A 636 -11.28 -41.16 40.93
CA LEU A 636 -11.50 -39.75 40.57
C LEU A 636 -10.66 -38.81 41.47
N LEU A 637 -10.54 -37.54 41.05
CA LEU A 637 -10.17 -36.32 41.80
C LEU A 637 -8.67 -35.95 41.81
N ASN A 638 -8.24 -35.02 40.96
CA ASN A 638 -8.35 -33.55 41.12
C ASN A 638 -8.01 -32.83 39.82
#